data_AF-A0A5D5AGQ2-F1
#
_entry.id   AF-A0A5D5AGQ2-F1
#
_cell.length_a   1.000
_cell.length_b   1.000
_cell.length_c   1.000
_cell.angle_alpha   90.00
_cell.angle_beta   90.00
_cell.angle_gamma   90.00
#
_symmetry.space_group_name_H-M   'P 1'
#
loop_
_entity.id
_entity.type
_entity.pdbx_description
1 polymer ?
#
loop_
_entity_poly.entity_id
_entity_poly.type
_entity_poly.pdbx_seq_one_letter_code
_entity_poly.pdbx_strand_id
1 'polypeptide(L)'
;MVFNGGVDWEQTPYYSRMKDWVSQDGSYKGMKDTAELDRRCEQLERLYMTIKRNGYTTQCLLTEQKIGELDNEPHFPLEQKEITVDVARNGELLWYGGAHRLSIAKLLELESIPVRIRVRHKRWQQLRDRVFEGHEEGINHPDLKPANATTKHIRI
;
A
#
# COMPACT_ATOMS: atom_id res chain seq x y z
N MET A 1 6.27 -20.26 5.20
CA MET A 1 7.42 -19.35 5.26
C MET A 1 7.83 -18.90 3.87
N VAL A 2 7.38 -17.72 3.46
CA VAL A 2 7.67 -17.14 2.14
C VAL A 2 8.77 -16.08 2.21
N PHE A 3 8.90 -15.36 3.33
CA PHE A 3 9.81 -14.23 3.43
C PHE A 3 11.24 -14.70 3.71
N ASN A 4 12.20 -14.23 2.89
CA ASN A 4 13.65 -14.50 3.02
C ASN A 4 14.08 -15.97 2.80
N GLY A 5 13.59 -16.62 1.72
CA GLY A 5 14.11 -17.93 1.30
C GLY A 5 13.60 -19.13 2.12
N GLY A 6 12.51 -18.96 2.86
CA GLY A 6 11.87 -20.06 3.60
C GLY A 6 12.27 -20.16 5.07
N VAL A 7 12.94 -19.15 5.64
CA VAL A 7 13.29 -19.08 7.06
C VAL A 7 12.13 -18.59 7.92
N ASP A 8 12.13 -18.99 9.20
CA ASP A 8 11.10 -18.57 10.16
C ASP A 8 11.18 -17.06 10.36
N TRP A 9 10.03 -16.44 10.64
CA TRP A 9 9.95 -15.00 10.89
C TRP A 9 10.94 -14.56 11.97
N GLU A 10 11.08 -15.35 13.04
CA GLU A 10 12.00 -15.09 14.14
C GLU A 10 13.46 -14.94 13.72
N GLN A 11 13.84 -15.57 12.61
CA GLN A 11 15.20 -15.56 12.05
C GLN A 11 15.40 -14.40 11.06
N THR A 12 14.35 -13.65 10.73
CA THR A 12 14.45 -12.52 9.82
C THR A 12 15.01 -11.28 10.52
N PRO A 13 15.86 -10.48 9.84
CA PRO A 13 16.32 -9.20 10.37
C PRO A 13 15.16 -8.24 10.71
N TYR A 14 14.04 -8.35 10.00
CA TYR A 14 12.83 -7.58 10.26
C TYR A 14 12.26 -7.88 11.64
N TYR A 15 12.10 -9.16 11.98
CA TYR A 15 11.56 -9.57 13.28
C TYR A 15 12.49 -9.23 14.43
N SER A 16 13.81 -9.42 14.25
CA SER A 16 14.80 -8.98 15.26
C SER A 16 14.64 -7.49 15.56
N ARG A 17 14.51 -6.66 14.53
CA ARG A 17 14.36 -5.22 14.69
C ARG A 17 13.05 -4.83 15.39
N MET A 18 11.96 -5.55 15.13
CA MET A 18 10.70 -5.31 15.86
C MET A 18 10.85 -5.61 17.34
N LYS A 19 11.52 -6.71 17.72
CA LYS A 19 11.82 -7.02 19.13
C LYS A 19 12.68 -5.94 19.78
N ASP A 20 13.69 -5.45 19.07
CA ASP A 20 14.56 -4.38 19.58
C ASP A 20 13.76 -3.11 19.89
N TRP A 21 12.86 -2.69 18.99
CA TRP A 21 11.99 -1.54 19.21
C TRP A 21 11.01 -1.75 20.37
N VAL A 22 10.38 -2.92 20.48
CA VAL A 22 9.50 -3.22 21.62
C VAL A 22 10.30 -3.19 22.93
N SER A 23 11.51 -3.73 22.95
CA SER A 23 12.36 -3.74 24.14
C SER A 23 12.87 -2.35 24.53
N GLN A 24 13.13 -1.47 23.56
CA GLN A 24 13.67 -0.13 23.80
C GLN A 24 12.58 0.89 24.11
N ASP A 25 11.50 0.90 23.32
CA ASP A 25 10.45 1.91 23.34
C ASP A 25 9.21 1.46 24.11
N GLY A 26 9.19 0.22 24.62
CA GLY A 26 8.05 -0.41 25.27
C GLY A 26 6.92 -0.82 24.31
N SER A 27 6.96 -0.35 23.06
CA SER A 27 6.05 -0.78 21.99
C SER A 27 6.57 -0.43 20.60
N TYR A 28 6.16 -1.19 19.59
CA TYR A 28 6.36 -0.88 18.18
C TYR A 28 5.01 -0.88 17.45
N LYS A 29 4.60 0.29 16.95
CA LYS A 29 3.28 0.47 16.30
C LYS A 29 2.11 -0.05 17.14
N GLY A 30 2.17 0.16 18.45
CA GLY A 30 1.16 -0.31 19.40
C GLY A 30 1.32 -1.75 19.86
N MET A 31 2.18 -2.55 19.21
CA MET A 31 2.51 -3.91 19.64
C MET A 31 3.51 -3.88 20.80
N LYS A 32 3.30 -4.66 21.85
CA LYS A 32 4.01 -4.60 23.13
C LYS A 32 4.69 -5.90 23.52
N ASP A 33 4.33 -7.01 22.88
CA ASP A 33 4.88 -8.32 23.19
C ASP A 33 5.16 -9.15 21.94
N THR A 34 5.86 -10.27 22.13
CA THR A 34 6.22 -11.18 21.03
C THR A 34 5.01 -11.82 20.38
N ALA A 35 3.95 -12.12 21.14
CA ALA A 35 2.75 -12.74 20.58
C ALA A 35 2.02 -11.79 19.60
N GLU A 36 2.06 -10.49 19.84
CA GLU A 36 1.55 -9.49 18.89
C GLU A 36 2.44 -9.37 17.65
N LEU A 37 3.77 -9.46 17.80
CA LEU A 37 4.72 -9.50 16.68
C LEU A 37 4.52 -10.75 15.80
N ASP A 38 4.27 -11.91 16.41
CA ASP A 38 4.01 -13.17 15.71
C ASP A 38 2.72 -13.08 14.90
N ARG A 39 1.63 -12.61 15.53
CA ARG A 39 0.36 -12.36 14.85
C ARG A 39 0.53 -11.42 13.66
N ARG A 40 1.35 -10.37 13.80
CA ARG A 40 1.64 -9.43 12.71
C ARG A 40 2.35 -10.12 11.54
N CYS A 41 3.28 -11.02 11.82
CA CYS A 41 4.00 -11.78 10.80
C CYS A 41 3.09 -12.76 10.06
N GLU A 42 2.24 -13.49 10.77
CA GLU A 42 1.25 -14.37 10.17
C GLU A 42 0.27 -13.59 9.28
N GLN A 43 -0.15 -12.39 9.68
CA GLN A 43 -0.99 -11.52 8.86
C GLN A 43 -0.29 -11.11 7.55
N LEU A 44 1.00 -10.77 7.61
CA LEU A 44 1.78 -10.47 6.41
C LEU A 44 1.87 -11.67 5.48
N GLU A 45 2.04 -12.87 6.01
CA GLU A 45 2.06 -14.10 5.22
C GLU A 45 0.69 -14.40 4.60
N ARG A 46 -0.40 -14.25 5.35
CA ARG A 46 -1.77 -14.37 4.82
C ARG A 46 -2.03 -13.36 3.71
N LEU A 47 -1.62 -12.11 3.90
CA LEU A 47 -1.75 -11.07 2.87
C LEU A 47 -0.97 -11.44 1.60
N TYR A 48 0.28 -11.90 1.73
CA TYR A 48 1.08 -12.38 0.61
C TYR A 48 0.37 -13.50 -0.14
N MET A 49 -0.07 -14.55 0.58
CA MET A 49 -0.74 -15.71 -0.02
C MET A 49 -2.04 -15.30 -0.72
N THR A 50 -2.76 -14.34 -0.17
CA THR A 50 -3.99 -13.80 -0.75
C THR A 50 -3.71 -13.11 -2.08
N ILE A 51 -2.73 -12.22 -2.12
CA ILE A 51 -2.35 -11.50 -3.34
C ILE A 51 -1.76 -12.46 -4.38
N LYS A 52 -0.95 -13.42 -3.94
CA LYS A 52 -0.38 -14.46 -4.82
C LYS A 52 -1.46 -15.30 -5.50
N ARG A 53 -2.49 -15.70 -4.76
CA ARG A 53 -3.55 -16.57 -5.26
C ARG A 53 -4.56 -15.82 -6.13
N ASN A 54 -4.94 -14.61 -5.72
CA ASN A 54 -6.10 -13.90 -6.28
C ASN A 54 -5.73 -12.66 -7.10
N GLY A 55 -4.43 -12.32 -7.17
CA GLY A 55 -4.00 -11.00 -7.61
C GLY A 55 -4.28 -9.90 -6.57
N TYR A 56 -3.97 -8.66 -6.92
CA TYR A 56 -4.19 -7.53 -6.04
C TYR A 56 -5.66 -7.10 -6.04
N THR A 57 -6.29 -7.05 -4.86
CA THR A 57 -7.64 -6.48 -4.67
C THR A 57 -7.54 -5.11 -3.99
N THR A 58 -8.20 -4.11 -4.57
CA THR A 58 -8.24 -2.74 -4.03
C THR A 58 -8.90 -2.71 -2.66
N GLN A 59 -8.46 -1.81 -1.78
CA GLN A 59 -9.05 -1.73 -0.44
C GLN A 59 -10.52 -1.31 -0.45
N CYS A 60 -10.95 -0.49 -1.41
CA CYS A 60 -12.34 -0.08 -1.55
C CYS A 60 -13.31 -1.22 -1.94
N LEU A 61 -12.79 -2.34 -2.43
CA LEU A 61 -13.58 -3.53 -2.80
C LEU A 61 -13.57 -4.62 -1.71
N LEU A 62 -12.83 -4.40 -0.61
CA LEU A 62 -12.82 -5.34 0.51
C LEU A 62 -14.00 -5.09 1.44
N THR A 63 -14.61 -6.17 1.92
CA THR A 63 -15.63 -6.12 2.98
C THR A 63 -14.96 -5.95 4.34
N GLU A 64 -15.63 -5.27 5.28
CA GLU A 64 -15.12 -5.04 6.65
C GLU A 64 -14.65 -6.34 7.34
N GLN A 65 -15.33 -7.47 7.10
CA GLN A 65 -14.96 -8.79 7.61
C GLN A 65 -13.61 -9.30 7.08
N LYS A 66 -13.33 -9.15 5.78
CA LYS A 66 -12.04 -9.54 5.18
C LYS A 66 -10.88 -8.65 5.67
N ILE A 67 -11.19 -7.49 6.21
CA ILE A 67 -10.20 -6.52 6.67
C ILE A 67 -9.74 -6.84 8.09
N GLY A 68 -10.66 -7.17 9.01
CA GLY A 68 -10.28 -7.58 10.37
C GLY A 68 -9.32 -8.79 10.40
N GLU A 69 -9.35 -9.63 9.37
CA GLU A 69 -8.43 -10.77 9.21
C GLU A 69 -7.02 -10.37 8.71
N LEU A 70 -6.93 -9.23 8.01
CA LEU A 70 -5.74 -8.78 7.27
C LEU A 70 -5.09 -7.51 7.88
N ASP A 71 -5.72 -6.89 8.88
CA ASP A 71 -5.42 -5.52 9.28
C ASP A 71 -5.75 -5.23 10.75
N ASN A 72 -4.78 -4.63 11.46
CA ASN A 72 -4.86 -4.27 12.88
C ASN A 72 -4.83 -2.75 13.12
N GLU A 73 -4.98 -1.90 12.10
CA GLU A 73 -5.05 -0.44 12.27
C GLU A 73 -6.51 0.05 12.16
N PRO A 74 -7.35 -0.05 13.21
CA PRO A 74 -8.79 0.20 13.14
C PRO A 74 -9.17 1.68 12.92
N HIS A 75 -8.21 2.60 12.99
CA HIS A 75 -8.49 4.04 13.04
C HIS A 75 -8.54 4.73 11.66
N PHE A 76 -8.18 4.05 10.58
CA PHE A 76 -8.19 4.63 9.24
C PHE A 76 -9.25 3.98 8.33
N PRO A 77 -9.99 4.77 7.52
CA PRO A 77 -10.86 4.24 6.47
C PRO A 77 -10.07 3.35 5.49
N LEU A 78 -10.74 2.35 4.92
CA LEU A 78 -10.13 1.31 4.10
C LEU A 78 -9.39 1.87 2.90
N GLU A 79 -9.96 2.89 2.26
CA GLU A 79 -9.37 3.58 1.13
C GLU A 79 -8.03 4.23 1.49
N GLN A 80 -7.83 4.57 2.76
CA GLN A 80 -6.58 5.14 3.25
C GLN A 80 -5.47 4.11 3.45
N LYS A 81 -5.80 2.82 3.39
CA LYS A 81 -4.86 1.70 3.53
C LYS A 81 -4.38 1.16 2.19
N GLU A 82 -4.81 1.79 1.09
CA GLU A 82 -4.30 1.52 -0.25
C GLU A 82 -2.85 2.02 -0.41
N ILE A 83 -2.12 1.44 -1.35
CA ILE A 83 -0.83 2.01 -1.77
C ILE A 83 -1.07 3.45 -2.19
N THR A 84 -0.34 4.37 -1.58
CA THR A 84 -0.63 5.79 -1.69
C THR A 84 0.53 6.50 -2.35
N VAL A 85 0.21 7.38 -3.31
CA VAL A 85 1.16 8.23 -4.00
C VAL A 85 0.71 9.69 -4.00
N ASP A 86 1.67 10.60 -4.09
CA ASP A 86 1.46 12.01 -4.34
C ASP A 86 1.83 12.34 -5.78
N VAL A 87 1.25 13.40 -6.36
CA VAL A 87 1.59 13.85 -7.72
C VAL A 87 2.40 15.14 -7.64
N ALA A 88 3.64 15.08 -8.15
CA ALA A 88 4.54 16.21 -8.20
C ALA A 88 4.11 17.26 -9.25
N ARG A 89 4.81 18.39 -9.27
CA ARG A 89 4.54 19.52 -10.17
C ARG A 89 4.50 19.14 -11.65
N ASN A 90 5.32 18.19 -12.07
CA ASN A 90 5.49 17.71 -13.44
C ASN A 90 4.68 16.44 -13.73
N GLY A 91 3.88 15.96 -12.77
CA GLY A 91 3.13 14.71 -12.90
C GLY A 91 3.83 13.50 -12.32
N GLU A 92 5.09 13.60 -11.89
CA GLU A 92 5.79 12.46 -11.30
C GLU A 92 5.03 11.90 -10.09
N LEU A 93 4.92 10.57 -10.04
CA LEU A 93 4.22 9.85 -8.98
C LEU A 93 5.21 9.52 -7.87
N LEU A 94 5.01 10.13 -6.71
CA LEU A 94 5.89 10.00 -5.55
C LEU A 94 5.27 9.02 -4.55
N TRP A 95 5.97 7.95 -4.23
CA TRP A 95 5.49 7.00 -3.22
C TRP A 95 5.39 7.65 -1.84
N TYR A 96 4.26 7.42 -1.17
CA TYR A 96 4.01 7.90 0.19
C TYR A 96 3.81 6.78 1.21
N GLY A 97 3.01 5.75 0.87
CA GLY A 97 2.59 4.75 1.85
C GLY A 97 2.17 3.41 1.24
N GLY A 98 1.91 2.43 2.11
CA GLY A 98 1.54 1.06 1.70
C GLY A 98 2.73 0.14 1.43
N ALA A 99 3.85 0.35 2.15
CA ALA A 99 5.12 -0.37 1.93
C ALA A 99 4.98 -1.90 1.85
N HIS A 100 4.17 -2.51 2.71
CA HIS A 100 3.98 -3.96 2.73
C HIS A 100 3.31 -4.47 1.45
N ARG A 101 2.20 -3.85 1.04
CA ARG A 101 1.46 -4.20 -0.18
C ARG A 101 2.31 -3.95 -1.42
N LEU A 102 3.06 -2.85 -1.47
CA LEU A 102 3.99 -2.56 -2.56
C LEU A 102 5.12 -3.60 -2.62
N SER A 103 5.70 -3.96 -1.48
CA SER A 103 6.78 -4.97 -1.42
C SER A 103 6.27 -6.33 -1.89
N ILE A 104 5.08 -6.74 -1.45
CA ILE A 104 4.44 -7.99 -1.92
C ILE A 104 4.19 -7.94 -3.42
N ALA A 105 3.65 -6.85 -3.94
CA ALA A 105 3.38 -6.70 -5.37
C ALA A 105 4.67 -6.81 -6.21
N LYS A 106 5.78 -6.21 -5.75
CA LYS A 106 7.10 -6.35 -6.37
C LYS A 106 7.64 -7.77 -6.30
N LEU A 107 7.54 -8.42 -5.15
CA LEU A 107 7.97 -9.82 -4.97
C LEU A 107 7.18 -10.81 -5.84
N LEU A 108 5.94 -10.47 -6.18
CA LEU A 108 5.08 -11.25 -7.05
C LEU A 108 5.14 -10.80 -8.52
N GLU A 109 6.00 -9.83 -8.84
CA GLU A 109 6.21 -9.31 -10.20
C GLU A 109 4.89 -8.90 -10.89
N LEU A 110 3.99 -8.27 -10.15
CA LEU A 110 2.74 -7.77 -10.72
C LEU A 110 3.02 -6.63 -11.71
N GLU A 111 2.44 -6.69 -12.92
CA GLU A 111 2.66 -5.63 -13.93
C GLU A 111 2.14 -4.27 -13.48
N SER A 112 1.03 -4.26 -12.73
CA SER A 112 0.44 -3.02 -12.23
C SER A 112 -0.26 -3.22 -10.90
N ILE A 113 -0.36 -2.12 -10.14
CA ILE A 113 -1.06 -2.06 -8.87
C ILE A 113 -2.03 -0.90 -8.83
N PRO A 114 -3.14 -1.03 -8.10
CA PRO A 114 -3.93 0.12 -7.71
C PRO A 114 -3.17 1.01 -6.72
N VAL A 115 -3.36 2.30 -6.89
CA VAL A 115 -2.95 3.32 -5.93
C VAL A 115 -4.06 4.32 -5.69
N ARG A 116 -3.98 4.99 -4.55
CA ARG A 116 -4.73 6.19 -4.23
C ARG A 116 -3.84 7.41 -4.36
N ILE A 117 -4.36 8.47 -4.99
CA ILE A 117 -3.72 9.79 -4.98
C ILE A 117 -4.08 10.50 -3.67
N ARG A 118 -3.09 10.82 -2.83
CA ARG A 118 -3.31 11.55 -1.57
C ARG A 118 -3.30 13.05 -1.78
N VAL A 119 -2.22 13.60 -2.33
CA VAL A 119 -2.17 15.01 -2.71
C VAL A 119 -1.63 15.21 -4.13
N ARG A 120 -1.98 16.35 -4.71
CA ARG A 120 -1.46 16.82 -5.99
C ARG A 120 -0.83 18.19 -5.79
N HIS A 121 0.32 18.41 -6.43
CA HIS A 121 0.91 19.73 -6.50
C HIS A 121 -0.04 20.71 -7.22
N LYS A 122 -0.18 21.94 -6.74
CA LYS A 122 -1.12 22.95 -7.27
C LYS A 122 -1.02 23.15 -8.78
N ARG A 123 0.20 23.23 -9.33
CA ARG A 123 0.40 23.37 -10.78
C ARG A 123 -0.07 22.16 -11.59
N TRP A 124 0.07 20.95 -11.03
CA TRP A 124 -0.45 19.73 -11.67
C TRP A 124 -1.97 19.73 -11.65
N GLN A 125 -2.58 20.13 -10.53
CA GLN A 125 -4.03 20.26 -10.44
C GLN A 125 -4.56 21.25 -11.49
N GLN A 126 -3.93 22.41 -11.66
CA GLN A 126 -4.31 23.39 -12.69
C GLN A 126 -4.20 22.83 -14.11
N LEU A 127 -3.18 22.02 -14.40
CA LEU A 127 -3.05 21.34 -15.68
C LEU A 127 -4.20 20.35 -15.88
N ARG A 128 -4.47 19.53 -14.86
CA ARG A 128 -5.56 18.56 -14.87
C ARG A 128 -6.90 19.25 -15.14
N ASP A 129 -7.19 20.36 -14.46
CA ASP A 129 -8.43 21.10 -14.66
C ASP A 129 -8.57 21.58 -16.11
N ARG A 130 -7.51 22.15 -16.70
CA ARG A 130 -7.49 22.54 -18.13
C ARG A 130 -7.70 21.35 -19.08
N VAL A 131 -7.12 20.19 -18.80
CA VAL A 131 -7.35 18.96 -19.59
C VAL A 131 -8.83 18.56 -19.54
N PHE A 132 -9.46 18.61 -18.36
CA PHE A 132 -10.88 18.28 -18.20
C PHE A 132 -11.82 19.31 -18.82
N GLU A 133 -11.41 20.57 -18.89
CA GLU A 133 -12.13 21.64 -19.60
C GLU A 133 -11.96 21.57 -21.13
N GLY A 134 -11.08 20.71 -21.64
CA GLY A 134 -10.78 20.60 -23.08
C GLY A 134 -9.82 21.67 -23.59
N HIS A 135 -9.10 22.35 -22.71
CA HIS A 135 -8.10 23.38 -23.05
C HIS A 135 -6.70 22.80 -23.34
N GLU A 136 -6.47 21.52 -23.02
CA GLU A 136 -5.18 20.83 -23.16
C GLU A 136 -5.46 19.37 -23.60
N GLU A 137 -4.77 18.90 -24.64
CA GLU A 137 -4.94 17.53 -25.18
C GLU A 137 -3.60 16.79 -25.30
N GLY A 138 -3.64 15.47 -25.50
CA GLY A 138 -2.46 14.66 -25.79
C GLY A 138 -1.59 14.28 -24.58
N ILE A 139 -1.96 14.68 -23.36
CA ILE A 139 -1.21 14.35 -22.14
C ILE A 139 -1.61 12.96 -21.63
N ASN A 140 -0.75 11.97 -21.84
CA ASN A 140 -0.96 10.62 -21.34
C ASN A 140 -0.41 10.47 -19.91
N HIS A 141 -1.29 10.53 -18.92
CA HIS A 141 -0.92 10.36 -17.52
C HIS A 141 -1.99 9.58 -16.73
N PRO A 142 -1.63 8.63 -15.85
CA PRO A 142 -2.59 7.80 -15.11
C PRO A 142 -3.59 8.62 -14.27
N ASP A 143 -3.16 9.76 -13.72
CA ASP A 143 -4.02 10.66 -12.94
C ASP A 143 -5.07 11.41 -13.80
N LEU A 144 -4.83 11.57 -15.11
CA LEU A 144 -5.70 12.30 -16.03
C LEU A 144 -6.79 11.41 -16.66
N LYS A 145 -6.63 10.08 -16.62
CA LYS A 145 -7.66 9.15 -17.11
C LYS A 145 -8.95 9.33 -16.30
N PRO A 146 -10.16 9.35 -16.89
CA PRO A 146 -11.40 9.35 -16.12
C PRO A 146 -11.44 8.12 -15.22
N ALA A 147 -11.76 8.29 -13.94
CA ALA A 147 -11.79 7.19 -12.97
C ALA A 147 -13.22 6.85 -12.57
N ASN A 148 -13.51 5.54 -12.51
CA ASN A 148 -14.39 5.04 -11.48
C ASN A 148 -13.70 5.33 -10.14
N ALA A 149 -14.28 6.24 -9.38
CA ALA A 149 -13.88 6.78 -8.08
C ALA A 149 -12.54 6.26 -7.47
N THR A 150 -11.57 7.17 -7.37
CA THR A 150 -10.49 7.17 -6.36
C THR A 150 -9.28 6.24 -6.58
N THR A 151 -9.38 5.19 -7.39
CA THR A 151 -8.27 4.23 -7.60
C THR A 151 -7.67 4.31 -9.01
N LYS A 152 -6.34 4.39 -9.10
CA LYS A 152 -5.58 4.43 -10.37
C LYS A 152 -4.66 3.22 -10.47
N HIS A 153 -4.51 2.62 -11.65
CA HIS A 153 -3.50 1.59 -11.87
C HIS A 153 -2.19 2.20 -12.37
N ILE A 154 -1.08 1.84 -11.71
CA ILE A 154 0.28 2.26 -12.05
C ILE A 154 1.12 1.01 -12.27
N ARG A 155 1.99 1.05 -13.29
CA ARG A 155 3.00 0.02 -13.53
C ARG A 155 4.14 0.13 -12.53
N ILE A 156 4.57 -0.99 -11.95
CA ILE A 156 5.60 -1.04 -10.89
C ILE A 156 6.83 -1.82 -11.30
#